data_AF-A0A1I0VGW7-F1
#
_entry.id   AF-A0A1I0VGW7-F1
#
_cell.length_a   1.000
_cell.length_b   1.000
_cell.length_c   1.000
_cell.angle_alpha   90.00
_cell.angle_beta   90.00
_cell.angle_gamma   90.00
#
_symmetry.space_group_name_H-M   'P 1'
#
loop_
_entity.id
_entity.type
_entity.pdbx_description
1 polymer ?
#
loop_
_entity_poly.entity_id
_entity_poly.type
_entity_poly.pdbx_seq_one_letter_code
_entity_poly.pdbx_strand_id
1 'polypeptide(L)'
;MFVEYNPNPLSKRAGDCVIRAVTKVLGLDWDKAYLGIIMQGYSLKDMPSINHVWGSYLKEKGFSRHAIPDTCPDCYTISDFAEEHKKGKYILATGSHVVAVVDGDYYDTWDSGEEVPMYYFEKEEKAWQDNGETTEAMPPTRRRPPLTV
;
A
#
# COMPACT_ATOMS: atom_id res chain seq x y z
N MET A 1 4.58 6.08 16.22
CA MET A 1 6.00 6.26 16.64
C MET A 1 6.94 5.65 15.61
N PHE A 2 8.24 5.95 15.69
CA PHE A 2 9.25 5.29 14.85
C PHE A 2 9.39 3.81 15.18
N VAL A 3 9.44 2.95 14.15
CA VAL A 3 9.79 1.54 14.26
C VAL A 3 10.87 1.22 13.23
N GLU A 4 12.03 0.76 13.69
CA GLU A 4 13.09 0.29 12.78
C GLU A 4 12.62 -0.91 11.96
N TYR A 5 12.71 -0.80 10.64
CA TYR A 5 12.21 -1.80 9.70
C TYR A 5 13.09 -1.86 8.45
N ASN A 6 13.85 -2.95 8.34
CA ASN A 6 14.62 -3.29 7.14
C ASN A 6 14.26 -4.70 6.63
N PRO A 7 13.29 -4.84 5.70
CA PRO A 7 12.90 -6.12 5.13
C PRO A 7 13.85 -6.61 4.03
N ASN A 8 14.88 -5.83 3.68
CA ASN A 8 15.86 -6.25 2.69
C ASN A 8 16.53 -7.56 3.15
N PRO A 9 16.51 -8.65 2.37
CA PRO A 9 16.99 -9.96 2.80
C PRO A 9 18.51 -10.00 3.05
N LEU A 10 19.23 -9.01 2.55
CA LEU A 10 20.67 -8.83 2.77
C LEU A 10 20.97 -7.73 3.80
N SER A 11 19.93 -7.21 4.48
CA SER A 11 20.00 -6.11 5.45
C SER A 11 20.70 -4.84 4.92
N LYS A 12 20.72 -4.65 3.59
CA LYS A 12 21.35 -3.50 2.96
C LYS A 12 20.53 -2.24 3.23
N ARG A 13 21.23 -1.10 3.36
CA ARG A 13 20.63 0.24 3.29
C ARG A 13 20.75 0.75 1.86
N ALA A 14 19.83 0.29 1.01
CA ALA A 14 19.79 0.65 -0.41
C ALA A 14 18.81 1.82 -0.65
N GLY A 15 18.75 2.31 -1.89
CA GLY A 15 17.70 3.24 -2.35
C GLY A 15 16.37 2.53 -2.60
N ASP A 16 15.90 1.73 -1.64
CA ASP A 16 14.74 0.83 -1.76
C ASP A 16 13.55 1.25 -0.89
N CYS A 17 13.48 2.52 -0.48
CA CYS A 17 12.42 3.06 0.39
C CYS A 17 11.00 2.72 -0.08
N VAL A 18 10.73 2.84 -1.38
CA VAL A 18 9.46 2.43 -2.00
C VAL A 18 9.18 0.95 -1.76
N ILE A 19 10.17 0.08 -1.97
CA ILE A 19 10.01 -1.37 -1.77
C ILE A 19 9.72 -1.65 -0.30
N ARG A 20 10.49 -1.07 0.62
CA ARG A 20 10.29 -1.26 2.06
C ARG A 20 8.91 -0.79 2.50
N ALA A 21 8.46 0.40 2.08
CA ALA A 21 7.12 0.88 2.38
C ALA A 21 6.03 -0.07 1.86
N VAL A 22 6.17 -0.55 0.63
CA VAL A 22 5.23 -1.47 -0.03
C VAL A 22 5.17 -2.83 0.67
N THR A 23 6.32 -3.39 1.09
CA THR A 23 6.34 -4.64 1.87
C THR A 23 5.48 -4.51 3.12
N LYS A 24 5.61 -3.38 3.82
CA LYS A 24 4.94 -3.17 5.10
C LYS A 24 3.42 -3.05 4.94
N VAL A 25 2.95 -2.21 4.01
CA VAL A 25 1.50 -1.98 3.87
C VAL A 25 0.76 -3.14 3.19
N LEU A 26 1.44 -3.90 2.32
CA LEU A 26 0.83 -5.05 1.64
C LEU A 26 1.07 -6.38 2.36
N GLY A 27 1.98 -6.45 3.33
CA GLY A 27 2.37 -7.71 3.97
C GLY A 27 3.11 -8.66 3.02
N LEU A 28 3.91 -8.09 2.10
CA LEU A 28 4.72 -8.85 1.15
C LEU A 28 6.15 -8.98 1.68
N ASP A 29 6.86 -10.03 1.25
CA ASP A 29 8.32 -10.04 1.35
C ASP A 29 8.95 -9.05 0.35
N TRP A 30 10.23 -8.72 0.58
CA TRP A 30 10.97 -7.74 -0.21
C TRP A 30 11.03 -8.11 -1.69
N ASP A 31 11.26 -9.39 -2.01
CA ASP A 31 11.39 -9.85 -3.40
C ASP A 31 10.07 -9.70 -4.17
N LYS A 32 8.93 -10.05 -3.56
CA LYS A 32 7.61 -9.87 -4.17
C LYS A 32 7.28 -8.40 -4.40
N ALA A 33 7.59 -7.53 -3.42
CA ALA A 33 7.40 -6.10 -3.57
C ALA A 33 8.28 -5.52 -4.70
N TYR A 34 9.55 -5.93 -4.75
CA TYR A 34 10.50 -5.52 -5.78
C TYR A 34 10.04 -5.95 -7.17
N LEU A 35 9.75 -7.24 -7.37
CA LEU A 35 9.30 -7.78 -8.66
C LEU A 35 7.97 -7.15 -9.11
N GLY A 36 7.03 -6.92 -8.19
CA GLY A 36 5.76 -6.27 -8.50
C GLY A 36 5.93 -4.88 -9.12
N ILE A 37 6.80 -4.05 -8.54
CA ILE A 37 7.05 -2.69 -9.04
C ILE A 37 7.88 -2.72 -10.34
N ILE A 38 8.84 -3.64 -10.45
CA ILE A 38 9.60 -3.82 -11.71
C ILE A 38 8.67 -4.22 -12.86
N MET A 39 7.74 -5.14 -12.62
CA MET A 39 6.74 -5.53 -13.61
C MET A 39 5.80 -4.38 -13.97
N GLN A 40 5.45 -3.52 -13.01
CA GLN A 40 4.69 -2.30 -13.29
C GLN A 40 5.46 -1.37 -14.22
N GLY A 41 6.75 -1.11 -13.92
CA GLY A 41 7.62 -0.28 -14.75
C GLY A 41 7.78 -0.86 -16.16
N TYR A 42 7.97 -2.17 -16.27
CA TYR A 42 8.00 -2.86 -17.55
C TYR A 42 6.71 -2.68 -18.36
N SER A 43 5.55 -2.69 -17.70
CA SER A 43 4.24 -2.53 -18.34
C SER A 43 4.03 -1.09 -18.83
N LEU A 44 4.44 -0.10 -18.02
CA LEU A 44 4.36 1.33 -18.33
C LEU A 44 5.50 1.84 -19.23
N LYS A 45 6.52 1.01 -19.48
CA LYS A 45 7.75 1.36 -20.22
C LYS A 45 8.54 2.49 -19.56
N ASP A 46 8.59 2.48 -18.22
CA ASP A 46 9.33 3.48 -17.43
C ASP A 46 10.06 2.82 -16.23
N MET A 47 10.92 3.59 -15.57
CA MET A 47 11.74 3.15 -14.45
C MET A 47 10.89 2.90 -13.19
N PRO A 48 11.16 1.81 -12.46
CA PRO A 48 10.43 1.44 -11.23
C PRO A 48 10.50 2.49 -10.13
N SER A 49 11.54 3.33 -10.14
CA SER A 49 11.78 4.39 -9.15
C SER A 49 10.90 5.63 -9.36
N ILE A 50 10.21 5.77 -10.50
CA ILE A 50 9.44 6.97 -10.80
C ILE A 50 8.08 6.94 -10.08
N ASN A 51 7.69 8.09 -9.51
CA ASN A 51 6.47 8.27 -8.70
C ASN A 51 5.19 7.72 -9.33
N HIS A 52 5.00 7.92 -10.64
CA HIS A 52 3.80 7.43 -11.30
C HIS A 52 3.80 5.90 -11.47
N VAL A 53 4.97 5.24 -11.54
CA VAL A 53 5.06 3.79 -11.72
C VAL A 53 4.63 3.06 -10.45
N TRP A 54 5.31 3.30 -9.33
CA TRP A 54 4.92 2.67 -8.08
C TRP A 54 3.56 3.20 -7.58
N GLY A 55 3.20 4.44 -7.91
CA GLY A 55 1.86 4.96 -7.66
C GLY A 55 0.77 4.22 -8.44
N SER A 56 1.02 3.82 -9.68
CA SER A 56 0.11 2.96 -10.46
C SER A 56 -0.02 1.57 -9.83
N TYR A 57 1.10 0.99 -9.40
CA TYR A 57 1.10 -0.30 -8.71
C TYR A 57 0.23 -0.27 -7.45
N LEU A 58 0.33 0.79 -6.64
CA LEU A 58 -0.50 0.95 -5.43
C LEU A 58 -1.99 1.11 -5.76
N LYS A 59 -2.33 1.88 -6.80
CA LYS A 59 -3.73 2.02 -7.27
C LYS A 59 -4.35 0.68 -7.64
N GLU A 60 -3.61 -0.18 -8.34
CA GLU A 60 -4.07 -1.54 -8.67
C GLU A 60 -4.27 -2.43 -7.44
N LYS A 61 -3.66 -2.08 -6.30
CA LYS A 61 -3.85 -2.76 -4.99
C LYS A 61 -4.92 -2.09 -4.11
N GLY A 62 -5.69 -1.16 -4.69
CA GLY A 62 -6.81 -0.50 -4.02
C GLY A 62 -6.41 0.68 -3.14
N PHE A 63 -5.26 1.31 -3.42
CA PHE A 63 -4.88 2.54 -2.73
C PHE A 63 -5.37 3.78 -3.50
N SER A 64 -5.84 4.77 -2.76
CA SER A 64 -6.21 6.10 -3.24
C SER A 64 -5.09 7.08 -2.91
N ARG A 65 -4.81 8.05 -3.79
CA ARG A 65 -3.77 9.09 -3.57
C ARG A 65 -4.40 10.39 -3.10
N HIS A 66 -3.82 10.99 -2.06
CA HIS A 66 -4.25 12.24 -1.45
C HIS A 66 -3.08 13.22 -1.36
N ALA A 67 -3.32 14.49 -1.66
CA ALA A 67 -2.31 15.54 -1.51
C ALA A 67 -2.27 16.02 -0.05
N ILE A 68 -1.10 16.43 0.42
CA ILE A 68 -0.92 17.10 1.71
C ILE A 68 -0.67 18.60 1.42
N PRO A 69 -1.41 19.53 2.06
CA PRO A 69 -1.16 20.95 1.90
C PRO A 69 0.24 21.35 2.40
N ASP A 70 0.94 22.17 1.63
CA ASP A 70 2.20 22.78 2.06
C ASP A 70 1.89 23.96 3.01
N THR A 71 2.19 23.79 4.29
CA THR A 71 1.77 24.68 5.40
C THR A 71 2.95 25.30 6.15
N CYS A 72 4.16 25.19 5.60
CA CYS A 72 5.36 25.76 6.22
C CYS A 72 5.22 27.29 6.47
N PRO A 73 5.67 27.83 7.62
CA PRO A 73 6.65 27.24 8.55
C PRO A 73 6.09 26.24 9.59
N ASP A 74 4.77 26.12 9.74
CA ASP A 74 4.13 25.09 10.56
C ASP A 74 4.03 23.79 9.73
N CYS A 75 5.18 23.28 9.29
CA CYS A 75 5.23 22.15 8.37
C CYS A 75 4.64 20.89 9.01
N TYR A 76 3.72 20.24 8.29
CA TYR A 76 3.14 18.96 8.70
C TYR A 76 4.13 17.81 8.44
N THR A 77 4.56 17.11 9.49
CA THR A 77 5.61 16.07 9.41
C THR A 77 5.04 14.65 9.31
N ILE A 78 5.90 13.66 9.03
CA ILE A 78 5.54 12.24 9.12
C ILE A 78 5.09 11.87 10.54
N SER A 79 5.75 12.42 11.56
CA SER A 79 5.37 12.22 12.96
C SER A 79 3.95 12.74 13.24
N ASP A 80 3.63 13.96 12.79
CA ASP A 80 2.28 14.53 12.94
C ASP A 80 1.23 13.66 12.24
N PHE A 81 1.51 13.23 10.99
CA PHE A 81 0.63 12.32 10.26
C PHE A 81 0.38 11.02 11.04
N ALA A 82 1.43 10.40 11.58
CA ALA A 82 1.30 9.17 12.36
C ALA A 82 0.59 9.39 13.71
N GLU A 83 0.65 10.60 14.26
CA GLU A 83 -0.10 10.96 15.46
C GLU A 83 -1.59 11.09 15.21
N GLU A 84 -1.99 11.66 14.08
CA GLU A 84 -3.39 11.85 13.70
C GLU A 84 -4.03 10.57 13.12
N HIS A 85 -3.25 9.75 12.41
CA HIS A 85 -3.73 8.55 11.73
C HIS A 85 -3.43 7.26 12.51
N LYS A 86 -4.14 7.05 13.64
CA LYS A 86 -3.97 5.89 14.53
C LYS A 86 -4.48 4.55 14.00
N LYS A 87 -5.13 4.53 12.84
CA LYS A 87 -5.65 3.31 12.20
C LYS A 87 -5.48 3.42 10.70
N GLY A 88 -5.17 2.30 10.05
CA GLY A 88 -5.10 2.21 8.60
C GLY A 88 -3.68 2.00 8.09
N LYS A 89 -3.55 1.94 6.75
CA LYS A 89 -2.29 1.67 6.07
C LYS A 89 -2.02 2.73 5.03
N TYR A 90 -0.90 3.41 5.21
CA TYR A 90 -0.53 4.58 4.43
C TYR A 90 0.89 4.44 3.89
N ILE A 91 1.11 5.00 2.69
CA ILE A 91 2.46 5.27 2.16
C ILE A 91 2.57 6.77 1.94
N LEU A 92 3.50 7.41 2.64
CA LEU A 92 3.80 8.83 2.51
C LEU A 92 4.99 9.00 1.57
N ALA A 93 4.94 10.01 0.71
CA ALA A 93 6.04 10.37 -0.17
C ALA A 93 6.48 11.81 0.08
N THR A 94 7.77 11.96 0.38
CA THR A 94 8.45 13.25 0.49
C THR A 94 9.13 13.59 -0.84
N GLY A 95 9.92 14.67 -0.88
CA GLY A 95 10.68 15.05 -2.09
C GLY A 95 11.69 13.99 -2.54
N SER A 96 12.21 13.18 -1.61
CA SER A 96 13.30 12.24 -1.85
C SER A 96 13.11 10.87 -1.23
N HIS A 97 12.06 10.68 -0.42
CA HIS A 97 11.88 9.50 0.40
C HIS A 97 10.43 9.01 0.43
N VAL A 98 10.26 7.74 0.77
CA VAL A 98 8.95 7.08 0.86
C VAL A 98 8.92 6.22 2.11
N VAL A 99 7.90 6.39 2.93
CA VAL A 99 7.75 5.71 4.22
C VAL A 99 6.37 5.08 4.36
N ALA A 100 6.28 3.94 5.03
CA ALA A 100 5.01 3.34 5.41
C ALA A 100 4.58 3.82 6.80
N VAL A 101 3.33 4.22 6.94
CA VAL A 101 2.66 4.44 8.22
C VAL A 101 1.56 3.38 8.36
N VAL A 102 1.56 2.62 9.45
CA VAL A 102 0.54 1.61 9.76
C VAL A 102 0.10 1.79 11.20
N ASP A 103 -1.20 2.03 11.40
CA ASP A 103 -1.83 2.16 12.72
C ASP A 103 -1.11 3.14 13.67
N GLY A 104 -0.67 4.27 13.14
CA GLY A 104 0.00 5.33 13.88
C GLY A 104 1.51 5.14 14.09
N ASP A 105 2.11 4.12 13.49
CA ASP A 105 3.55 3.86 13.51
C ASP A 105 4.15 3.99 12.11
N TYR A 106 5.32 4.63 12.01
CA TYR A 106 6.06 4.72 10.76
C TYR A 106 7.27 3.79 10.77
N TYR A 107 7.49 3.14 9.63
CA TYR A 107 8.42 2.02 9.49
C TYR A 107 9.53 2.34 8.50
N ASP A 108 10.76 2.45 9.00
CA ASP A 108 11.89 2.87 8.18
C ASP A 108 13.25 2.40 8.74
N THR A 109 14.33 2.63 7.99
CA THR A 109 15.70 2.29 8.39
C THR A 109 16.40 3.37 9.23
N TRP A 110 15.76 4.53 9.39
CA TRP A 110 16.15 5.61 10.30
C TRP A 110 14.90 6.32 10.78
N ASP A 111 15.03 7.12 11.84
CA ASP A 111 13.93 7.96 12.30
C ASP A 111 13.71 9.11 11.30
N SER A 112 12.76 8.92 10.38
CA SER A 112 12.39 9.88 9.34
C SER A 112 11.25 10.80 9.77
N GLY A 113 10.90 10.85 11.06
CA GLY A 113 9.69 11.51 11.56
C GLY A 113 9.57 12.98 11.19
N GLU A 114 10.70 13.69 11.11
CA GLU A 114 10.77 15.13 10.80
C GLU A 114 10.68 15.46 9.30
N GLU A 115 10.69 14.48 8.39
CA GLU A 115 10.50 14.81 6.98
C GLU A 115 9.06 15.25 6.68
N VAL A 116 8.92 16.15 5.71
CA VAL A 116 7.65 16.74 5.29
C VAL A 116 7.10 15.99 4.07
N PRO A 117 6.03 15.21 4.21
CA PRO A 117 5.40 14.51 3.10
C PRO A 117 4.59 15.45 2.22
N MET A 118 4.63 15.25 0.90
CA MET A 118 3.88 16.05 -0.08
C MET A 118 2.54 15.41 -0.44
N TYR A 119 2.45 14.08 -0.35
CA TYR A 119 1.24 13.32 -0.63
C TYR A 119 1.34 11.94 0.01
N TYR A 120 0.19 11.29 0.16
CA TYR A 120 0.12 9.92 0.65
C TYR A 120 -0.81 9.05 -0.20
N PHE A 121 -0.64 7.74 -0.05
CA PHE A 121 -1.56 6.71 -0.50
C PHE A 121 -2.22 6.06 0.71
N GLU A 122 -3.53 5.86 0.68
CA GLU A 122 -4.30 5.17 1.71
C GLU A 122 -4.98 3.93 1.13
N LYS A 123 -4.94 2.81 1.85
CA LYS A 123 -5.75 1.64 1.51
C LYS A 123 -7.10 1.73 2.19
N GLU A 124 -8.14 2.00 1.41
CA GLU A 124 -9.51 1.94 1.92
C GLU A 124 -9.81 0.50 2.35
N GLU A 125 -10.13 0.30 3.63
CA GLU A 125 -10.81 -0.92 4.06
C GLU A 125 -12.22 -0.87 3.47
N LYS A 126 -12.44 -1.61 2.38
CA LYS A 126 -13.81 -1.85 1.93
C LYS A 126 -14.52 -2.58 3.06
N ALA A 127 -15.37 -1.86 3.78
CA ALA A 127 -16.39 -2.48 4.61
C ALA A 127 -17.16 -3.44 3.71
N TRP A 128 -17.13 -4.73 4.05
CA TRP A 128 -18.02 -5.70 3.45
C TRP A 128 -19.44 -5.22 3.76
N GLN A 129 -20.10 -4.61 2.78
CA GLN A 129 -21.53 -4.39 2.82
C GLN A 129 -22.15 -5.77 2.65
N ASP A 130 -22.63 -6.33 3.76
CA ASP A 130 -23.51 -7.49 3.79
C ASP A 130 -24.82 -7.09 3.09
N ASN A 131 -24.83 -7.15 1.76
CA ASN A 131 -26.05 -7.12 0.99
C ASN A 131 -26.67 -8.49 1.16
N GLY A 132 -27.49 -8.66 2.21
CA GLY A 132 -28.24 -9.87 2.49
C GLY A 132 -29.12 -10.27 1.30
N GLU A 133 -28.54 -10.94 0.32
CA GLU A 133 -29.27 -11.76 -0.63
C GLU A 133 -29.71 -13.00 0.14
N THR A 134 -30.98 -12.97 0.55
CA THR A 134 -31.70 -14.19 0.91
C THR A 134 -31.50 -15.19 -0.22
N THR A 135 -30.88 -16.33 0.09
CA THR A 135 -30.79 -17.46 -0.82
C THR A 135 -32.20 -17.97 -1.10
N GLU A 136 -32.82 -17.50 -2.19
CA GLU A 136 -33.94 -18.20 -2.78
C GLU A 136 -33.43 -19.56 -3.23
N ALA A 137 -33.95 -20.62 -2.62
CA ALA A 137 -33.56 -21.99 -2.90
C ALA A 137 -33.70 -22.27 -4.40
N MET A 138 -32.62 -22.73 -5.04
CA MET A 138 -32.67 -23.21 -6.43
C MET A 138 -33.78 -24.26 -6.57
N PRO A 139 -34.69 -24.15 -7.54
CA PRO A 139 -35.68 -25.19 -7.79
C PRO A 139 -34.97 -26.50 -8.16
N PRO A 140 -35.45 -27.66 -7.67
CA PRO A 140 -34.78 -28.93 -7.88
C PRO A 140 -34.68 -29.23 -9.38
N THR A 141 -33.46 -29.43 -9.85
CA THR A 141 -33.18 -29.82 -11.23
C THR A 141 -33.86 -31.17 -11.51
N ARG A 142 -34.72 -31.21 -12.54
CA ARG A 142 -35.32 -32.46 -13.02
C ARG A 142 -34.19 -33.40 -13.43
N ARG A 143 -34.06 -34.53 -12.73
CA ARG A 143 -33.13 -35.61 -13.11
C ARG A 143 -33.45 -36.05 -14.53
N ARG A 144 -32.49 -35.96 -15.45
CA ARG A 144 -32.58 -36.65 -16.75
C ARG A 144 -32.60 -38.16 -16.46
N PRO A 145 -33.50 -38.94 -17.08
CA PRO A 145 -33.43 -40.39 -16.97
C PRO A 145 -32.14 -40.89 -17.65
N PRO A 146 -31.56 -42.01 -17.16
CA PRO A 146 -30.35 -42.57 -17.76
C PRO A 146 -30.63 -43.03 -19.18
N LEU A 147 -29.71 -42.71 -20.09
CA LEU A 147 -29.69 -43.28 -21.45
C LEU A 147 -29.46 -44.79 -21.32
N THR A 148 -30.46 -45.59 -21.68
CA THR A 148 -30.27 -47.01 -21.98
C THR A 148 -29.51 -47.14 -23.29
N VAL A 149 -28.31 -47.73 -23.15
CA VAL A 149 -27.34 -48.29 -24.12
C VAL A 149 -27.58 -48.00 -25.61
#